data_AF-A0A9D8FCE5-F1
#
_entry.id   AF-A0A9D8FCE5-F1
#
_cell.length_a   1.000
_cell.length_b   1.000
_cell.length_c   1.000
_cell.angle_alpha   90.00
_cell.angle_beta   90.00
_cell.angle_gamma   90.00
#
_symmetry.space_group_name_H-M   'P 1'
#
loop_
_entity.id
_entity.type
_entity.pdbx_description
1 polymer ?
#
loop_
_entity_poly.entity_id
_entity_poly.type
_entity_poly.pdbx_seq_one_letter_code
_entity_poly.pdbx_strand_id
1 'polypeptide(L)'
;MLNQGRRCSQGETMTQPTRYDGVYLFMPEWRRLRVLLMGGWLALGTALSLHGQSAEPFPIPDRSKMARTSSTKAGARVDFDRVTERLSADVDKLPLRETLQLLANATGWEVFFEPGAEIPVSTRFQRLIPSEALPRLTSSLNYALTPQSGHSATLYVYRTTVQEATARLAPVEIQAEKPDEKNRGRIPNELVVALKPGQGGRIEEWAKLLGAKVAGKIEGLDAYRLRFEDEKAALEARSKLEADESVASVESNYSIPNPRKPELLSSSSTPPLNLKPRVNPDGSKIIIGLVDTSVQSQGTALKDFLLPGMTVASEPAGLSREPSHGTSMAETILRGVSMVDESGKGTPVRILPIDVYGAKEETSTFDVARGVYTAIKEGATLVNMSLGSYTDSALLRQIVQQGHRQGVLFFGAAGNEPVTLPTYPAAYPEVVAVTAGDRSGRLAGYANRGDFVDVLAPGAGVVQFNNRSYLGTGTSYSTAYVTGLAAGLAAEPGKTLSAAEQEIRQRLGFRPPVPPGGKP
;
A
#
# COMPACT_ATOMS: atom_id res chain seq x y z
N MET A 1 -67.22 -24.48 -37.57
CA MET A 1 -68.05 -23.26 -37.65
C MET A 1 -68.15 -22.63 -36.26
N LEU A 2 -68.53 -21.35 -36.22
CA LEU A 2 -68.83 -20.47 -35.05
C LEU A 2 -69.58 -21.18 -33.88
N ASN A 3 -69.58 -20.73 -32.61
CA ASN A 3 -69.57 -19.38 -32.02
C ASN A 3 -69.13 -19.46 -30.51
N GLN A 4 -68.19 -18.64 -29.99
CA GLN A 4 -68.35 -17.35 -29.26
C GLN A 4 -68.74 -17.33 -27.75
N GLY A 5 -67.88 -16.67 -26.96
CA GLY A 5 -68.18 -15.96 -25.68
C GLY A 5 -67.89 -16.73 -24.39
N ARG A 6 -67.39 -16.16 -23.26
CA ARG A 6 -66.93 -14.82 -22.80
C ARG A 6 -66.02 -15.05 -21.56
N ARG A 7 -65.18 -14.16 -20.96
CA ARG A 7 -64.71 -12.76 -21.15
C ARG A 7 -63.47 -12.53 -20.23
N CYS A 8 -62.51 -11.65 -20.60
CA CYS A 8 -61.56 -10.94 -19.71
C CYS A 8 -60.49 -11.77 -18.92
N SER A 9 -59.29 -11.27 -18.57
CA SER A 9 -58.70 -9.91 -18.66
C SER A 9 -57.15 -9.91 -18.74
N GLN A 10 -56.61 -8.93 -19.48
CA GLN A 10 -55.36 -8.18 -19.22
C GLN A 10 -54.00 -8.92 -19.16
N GLY A 11 -53.40 -9.11 -20.34
CA GLY A 11 -52.21 -8.35 -20.77
C GLY A 11 -51.00 -8.24 -19.83
N GLU A 12 -50.04 -9.16 -19.98
CA GLU A 12 -48.68 -9.01 -19.48
C GLU A 12 -47.93 -7.92 -20.27
N THR A 13 -47.42 -6.90 -19.58
CA THR A 13 -46.52 -5.90 -20.16
C THR A 13 -45.07 -6.24 -19.80
N MET A 14 -44.23 -6.44 -20.82
CA MET A 14 -42.79 -6.63 -20.63
C MET A 14 -42.18 -5.38 -19.97
N THR A 15 -41.72 -5.50 -18.73
CA THR A 15 -40.90 -4.47 -18.08
C THR A 15 -39.45 -4.59 -18.53
N GLN A 16 -39.01 -3.64 -19.35
CA GLN A 16 -37.58 -3.46 -19.63
C GLN A 16 -36.86 -2.99 -18.36
N PRO A 17 -35.66 -3.49 -18.04
CA PRO A 17 -34.87 -2.97 -16.93
C PRO A 17 -34.33 -1.57 -17.28
N THR A 18 -34.63 -0.60 -16.42
CA THR A 18 -34.10 0.76 -16.48
C THR A 18 -32.58 0.78 -16.28
N ARG A 19 -31.86 1.47 -17.18
CA ARG A 19 -30.44 1.78 -16.98
C ARG A 19 -30.28 2.74 -15.80
N TYR A 20 -29.34 2.42 -14.92
CA TYR A 20 -28.71 3.37 -14.00
C TYR A 20 -27.24 3.51 -14.38
N ASP A 21 -26.82 4.72 -14.76
CA ASP A 21 -25.42 5.04 -15.03
C ASP A 21 -24.65 5.33 -13.73
N GLY A 22 -23.37 4.96 -13.67
CA GLY A 22 -22.42 5.68 -12.80
C GLY A 22 -21.62 4.92 -11.73
N VAL A 23 -21.08 3.72 -12.01
CA VAL A 23 -19.86 3.25 -11.31
C VAL A 23 -18.88 2.66 -12.33
N TYR A 24 -17.90 3.46 -12.75
CA TYR A 24 -16.85 3.01 -13.66
C TYR A 24 -15.77 2.23 -12.91
N LEU A 25 -15.77 0.91 -13.06
CA LEU A 25 -14.59 0.08 -12.83
C LEU A 25 -13.60 0.26 -13.99
N PHE A 26 -12.31 0.14 -13.67
CA PHE A 26 -11.20 0.37 -14.59
C PHE A 26 -11.17 -0.72 -15.69
N MET A 27 -11.75 -0.42 -16.85
CA MET A 27 -11.50 -1.16 -18.09
C MET A 27 -10.31 -0.53 -18.82
N PRO A 28 -9.14 -1.18 -18.92
CA PRO A 28 -8.17 -0.81 -19.96
C PRO A 28 -8.81 -1.00 -21.34
N GLU A 29 -8.44 -0.17 -22.33
CA GLU A 29 -9.12 -0.17 -23.64
C GLU A 29 -9.00 -1.51 -24.37
N TRP A 30 -10.09 -2.28 -24.38
CA TRP A 30 -10.25 -3.44 -25.25
C TRP A 30 -11.45 -3.24 -26.20
N ARG A 31 -11.12 -3.10 -27.49
CA ARG A 31 -11.97 -3.17 -28.70
C ARG A 31 -12.63 -1.86 -29.18
N ARG A 32 -12.25 -1.49 -30.42
CA ARG A 32 -13.00 -0.58 -31.31
C ARG A 32 -14.23 -1.30 -31.88
N LEU A 33 -15.41 -0.66 -31.91
CA LEU A 33 -16.17 -0.41 -33.16
C LEU A 33 -17.32 0.61 -32.94
N ARG A 34 -17.83 1.17 -34.06
CA ARG A 34 -18.80 2.28 -34.16
C ARG A 34 -20.21 1.93 -33.62
N VAL A 35 -20.97 2.93 -33.15
CA VAL A 35 -22.15 3.52 -33.85
C VAL A 35 -22.73 4.77 -33.11
N LEU A 36 -23.20 5.71 -33.93
CA LEU A 36 -23.88 7.02 -33.77
C LEU A 36 -24.21 7.69 -32.40
N LEU A 37 -24.09 9.02 -32.47
CA LEU A 37 -24.62 10.07 -31.57
C LEU A 37 -26.15 10.25 -31.67
N MET A 38 -26.82 10.72 -30.60
CA MET A 38 -27.71 11.90 -30.63
C MET A 38 -28.33 12.26 -29.26
N GLY A 39 -28.24 13.53 -28.85
CA GLY A 39 -29.08 14.18 -27.81
C GLY A 39 -28.86 13.72 -26.36
N GLY A 40 -29.12 14.54 -25.33
CA GLY A 40 -29.54 15.94 -25.28
C GLY A 40 -29.72 16.35 -23.81
N TRP A 41 -29.35 17.58 -23.45
CA TRP A 41 -29.47 18.08 -22.07
C TRP A 41 -30.95 18.35 -21.69
N LEU A 42 -31.32 18.14 -20.42
CA LEU A 42 -32.01 19.17 -19.62
C LEU A 42 -31.95 18.84 -18.11
N ALA A 43 -32.02 19.86 -17.26
CA ALA A 43 -31.93 19.75 -15.81
C ALA A 43 -33.27 20.05 -15.11
N LEU A 44 -33.52 19.39 -13.98
CA LEU A 44 -34.44 19.76 -12.89
C LEU A 44 -34.26 18.71 -11.76
N GLY A 45 -34.19 19.04 -10.45
CA GLY A 45 -34.28 20.34 -9.81
C GLY A 45 -35.41 20.44 -8.79
N THR A 46 -35.34 19.70 -7.67
CA THR A 46 -36.20 19.95 -6.49
C THR A 46 -35.53 19.46 -5.21
N ALA A 47 -35.64 20.28 -4.15
CA ALA A 47 -35.17 19.95 -2.82
C ALA A 47 -36.31 19.46 -1.93
N LEU A 48 -36.02 18.53 -1.01
CA LEU A 48 -36.79 18.37 0.23
C LEU A 48 -35.82 18.45 1.41
N SER A 49 -35.95 19.51 2.20
CA SER A 49 -35.53 19.53 3.60
C SER A 49 -36.63 18.87 4.44
N LEU A 50 -36.31 18.36 5.64
CA LEU A 50 -37.17 18.37 6.83
C LEU A 50 -36.44 17.77 8.06
N HIS A 51 -36.55 18.48 9.19
CA HIS A 51 -36.33 18.05 10.58
C HIS A 51 -34.94 17.54 11.02
N GLY A 52 -34.28 18.38 11.84
CA GLY A 52 -33.19 17.96 12.72
C GLY A 52 -33.68 17.54 14.11
N GLN A 53 -32.81 16.86 14.84
CA GLN A 53 -32.81 16.81 16.30
C GLN A 53 -31.42 17.22 16.79
N SER A 54 -31.38 18.08 17.82
CA SER A 54 -30.17 18.53 18.47
C SER A 54 -29.63 17.45 19.42
N ALA A 55 -28.36 17.08 19.26
CA ALA A 55 -27.60 16.32 20.24
C ALA A 55 -26.37 17.13 20.68
N GLU A 56 -26.11 17.17 21.98
CA GLU A 56 -25.01 17.94 22.57
C GLU A 56 -23.62 17.36 22.25
N PRO A 57 -22.56 18.18 22.23
CA PRO A 57 -21.25 17.76 21.73
C PRO A 57 -20.52 16.82 22.71
N PHE A 58 -20.26 15.59 22.26
CA PHE A 58 -19.29 14.70 22.90
C PHE A 58 -17.85 15.25 22.75
N PRO A 59 -16.96 15.03 23.75
CA PRO A 59 -15.59 15.51 23.71
C PRO A 59 -14.80 14.83 22.59
N ILE A 60 -14.21 15.65 21.71
CA ILE A 60 -13.37 15.19 20.60
C ILE A 60 -12.01 14.75 21.18
N PRO A 61 -11.53 13.51 20.95
CA PRO A 61 -10.19 13.10 21.36
C PRO A 61 -9.14 13.88 20.55
N ASP A 62 -8.06 14.31 21.22
CA ASP A 62 -7.05 15.20 20.65
C ASP A 62 -6.34 14.58 19.42
N ARG A 63 -6.69 15.08 18.23
CA ARG A 63 -6.12 14.67 16.94
C ARG A 63 -4.77 15.35 16.61
N SER A 64 -4.20 16.16 17.50
CA SER A 64 -3.13 17.13 17.17
C SER A 64 -1.75 16.55 16.79
N LYS A 65 -1.55 15.22 16.82
CA LYS A 65 -0.22 14.59 16.64
C LYS A 65 0.04 13.86 15.30
N MET A 66 -0.92 13.79 14.37
CA MET A 66 -0.69 13.13 13.05
C MET A 66 -1.23 13.90 11.82
N ALA A 67 -1.32 15.24 11.92
CA ALA A 67 -1.81 16.08 10.82
C ALA A 67 -0.85 17.22 10.40
N ARG A 68 0.37 17.26 10.93
CA ARG A 68 1.35 18.31 10.64
C ARG A 68 2.48 17.79 9.77
N THR A 69 2.67 18.40 8.62
CA THR A 69 3.80 18.18 7.72
C THR A 69 4.81 19.32 7.90
N SER A 70 6.08 18.98 8.09
CA SER A 70 7.18 19.94 8.27
C SER A 70 8.19 19.78 7.15
N SER A 71 8.75 20.90 6.67
CA SER A 71 9.87 20.93 5.74
C SER A 71 10.95 21.85 6.28
N THR A 72 12.20 21.38 6.26
CA THR A 72 13.36 22.07 6.86
C THR A 72 14.54 22.10 5.89
N LYS A 73 15.31 23.20 5.89
CA LYS A 73 16.58 23.32 5.17
C LYS A 73 17.45 24.41 5.81
N ALA A 74 18.72 24.12 6.09
CA ALA A 74 19.71 25.10 6.55
C ALA A 74 19.26 25.98 7.73
N GLY A 75 18.55 25.40 8.71
CA GLY A 75 18.00 26.12 9.87
C GLY A 75 16.66 26.83 9.64
N ALA A 76 16.18 26.91 8.39
CA ALA A 76 14.83 27.38 8.06
C ALA A 76 13.81 26.23 8.11
N ARG A 77 12.56 26.55 8.46
CA ARG A 77 11.45 25.61 8.65
C ARG A 77 10.12 26.19 8.15
N VAL A 78 9.29 25.35 7.54
CA VAL A 78 7.87 25.61 7.25
C VAL A 78 7.04 24.40 7.70
N ASP A 79 6.01 24.64 8.52
CA ASP A 79 5.04 23.63 8.96
C ASP A 79 3.66 23.91 8.35
N PHE A 80 2.93 22.87 7.96
CA PHE A 80 1.53 22.95 7.57
C PHE A 80 0.68 21.95 8.38
N ASP A 81 -0.34 22.47 9.05
CA ASP A 81 -1.33 21.68 9.79
C ASP A 81 -2.52 21.40 8.86
N ARG A 82 -2.57 20.18 8.29
CA ARG A 82 -3.53 19.77 7.26
C ARG A 82 -4.99 19.68 7.74
N VAL A 83 -5.23 19.67 9.05
CA VAL A 83 -6.57 19.63 9.64
C VAL A 83 -7.11 21.04 9.90
N THR A 84 -6.24 21.99 10.25
CA THR A 84 -6.63 23.38 10.50
C THR A 84 -6.27 24.34 9.36
N GLU A 85 -5.68 23.83 8.28
CA GLU A 85 -5.13 24.54 7.11
C GLU A 85 -4.22 25.71 7.49
N ARG A 86 -3.38 25.54 8.53
CA ARG A 86 -2.56 26.62 9.09
C ARG A 86 -1.07 26.40 8.88
N LEU A 87 -0.40 27.46 8.44
CA LEU A 87 1.04 27.53 8.20
C LEU A 87 1.77 28.12 9.41
N SER A 88 2.95 27.59 9.70
CA SER A 88 3.97 28.23 10.54
C SER A 88 5.28 28.27 9.77
N ALA A 89 6.10 29.29 9.99
CA ALA A 89 7.40 29.39 9.35
C ALA A 89 8.42 30.06 10.27
N ASP A 90 9.66 29.64 10.14
CA ASP A 90 10.83 30.25 10.76
C ASP A 90 11.95 30.22 9.71
N VAL A 91 12.18 31.34 9.04
CA VAL A 91 13.06 31.44 7.86
C VAL A 91 13.91 32.69 8.03
N ASP A 92 15.24 32.59 7.90
CA ASP A 92 16.13 33.76 7.85
C ASP A 92 17.00 33.74 6.59
N LYS A 93 16.90 34.82 5.80
CA LYS A 93 17.70 35.12 4.59
C LYS A 93 17.76 34.00 3.55
N LEU A 94 16.76 33.13 3.51
CA LEU A 94 16.69 32.02 2.58
C LEU A 94 16.22 32.55 1.20
N PRO A 95 16.84 32.16 0.06
CA PRO A 95 16.37 32.62 -1.26
C PRO A 95 14.91 32.23 -1.51
N LEU A 96 14.11 33.11 -2.13
CA LEU A 96 12.68 32.87 -2.39
C LEU A 96 12.42 31.48 -2.99
N ARG A 97 13.21 31.09 -3.99
CA ARG A 97 13.08 29.79 -4.66
C ARG A 97 13.11 28.62 -3.67
N GLU A 98 13.97 28.70 -2.66
CA GLU A 98 14.10 27.68 -1.63
C GLU A 98 13.01 27.79 -0.55
N THR A 99 12.60 29.01 -0.19
CA THR A 99 11.46 29.23 0.72
C THR A 99 10.15 28.69 0.14
N LEU A 100 9.91 28.94 -1.15
CA LEU A 100 8.77 28.39 -1.89
C LEU A 100 8.88 26.87 -2.05
N GLN A 101 10.09 26.30 -2.11
CA GLN A 101 10.29 24.85 -2.07
C GLN A 101 9.95 24.25 -0.71
N LEU A 102 10.34 24.89 0.40
CA LEU A 102 9.94 24.47 1.74
C LEU A 102 8.42 24.50 1.89
N LEU A 103 7.77 25.55 1.38
CA LEU A 103 6.31 25.66 1.35
C LEU A 103 5.66 24.56 0.50
N ALA A 104 6.15 24.31 -0.71
CA ALA A 104 5.66 23.25 -1.60
C ALA A 104 5.75 21.88 -0.93
N ASN A 105 6.89 21.58 -0.29
CA ASN A 105 7.12 20.32 0.41
C ASN A 105 6.22 20.17 1.66
N ALA A 106 6.02 21.25 2.44
CA ALA A 106 5.18 21.22 3.63
C ALA A 106 3.69 21.09 3.30
N THR A 107 3.20 21.78 2.27
CA THR A 107 1.77 21.78 1.89
C THR A 107 1.40 20.64 0.94
N GLY A 108 2.31 20.25 0.05
CA GLY A 108 2.04 19.44 -1.14
C GLY A 108 1.51 20.25 -2.33
N TRP A 109 1.53 21.59 -2.28
CA TRP A 109 1.06 22.45 -3.36
C TRP A 109 1.98 22.42 -4.58
N GLU A 110 1.40 22.58 -5.76
CA GLU A 110 2.17 22.86 -6.96
C GLU A 110 2.56 24.33 -6.96
N VAL A 111 3.86 24.64 -7.06
CA VAL A 111 4.34 26.03 -7.01
C VAL A 111 5.03 26.42 -8.30
N PHE A 112 4.60 27.55 -8.85
CA PHE A 112 5.17 28.22 -10.00
C PHE A 112 5.65 29.62 -9.60
N PHE A 113 6.80 30.06 -10.10
CA PHE A 113 7.35 31.37 -9.81
C PHE A 113 7.96 32.03 -11.05
N GLU A 114 8.05 33.36 -11.01
CA GLU A 114 8.67 34.14 -12.08
C GLU A 114 10.20 34.00 -12.05
N PRO A 115 10.85 33.58 -13.17
CA PRO A 115 12.31 33.48 -13.25
C PRO A 115 13.03 34.78 -12.87
N GLY A 116 14.13 34.67 -12.14
CA GLY A 116 14.93 35.83 -11.71
C GLY A 116 14.26 36.72 -10.64
N ALA A 117 13.20 36.25 -9.98
CA ALA A 117 12.62 36.91 -8.80
C ALA A 117 13.25 36.41 -7.47
N GLU A 118 14.58 36.27 -7.43
CA GLU A 118 15.31 35.57 -6.37
C GLU A 118 15.60 36.43 -5.11
N ILE A 119 14.57 37.07 -4.57
CA ILE A 119 14.67 37.90 -3.36
C ILE A 119 14.81 37.00 -2.12
N PRO A 120 15.72 37.26 -1.17
CA PRO A 120 15.75 36.50 0.08
C PRO A 120 14.51 36.77 0.95
N VAL A 121 14.11 35.78 1.74
CA VAL A 121 12.99 35.82 2.68
C VAL A 121 13.51 35.70 4.11
N SER A 122 13.15 36.64 4.97
CA SER A 122 13.26 36.51 6.43
C SER A 122 11.87 36.69 7.05
N THR A 123 11.35 35.67 7.73
CA THR A 123 10.04 35.72 8.38
C THR A 123 9.91 34.68 9.48
N ARG A 124 9.21 35.04 10.56
CA ARG A 124 8.82 34.11 11.62
C ARG A 124 7.35 34.32 11.98
N PHE A 125 6.55 33.27 11.92
CA PHE A 125 5.14 33.28 12.33
C PHE A 125 4.64 31.87 12.68
N GLN A 126 3.53 31.79 13.41
CA GLN A 126 2.92 30.51 13.76
C GLN A 126 1.41 30.52 13.48
N ARG A 127 0.92 29.39 12.99
CA ARG A 127 -0.51 29.06 12.83
C ARG A 127 -1.36 30.08 12.05
N LEU A 128 -0.80 30.75 11.04
CA LEU A 128 -1.54 31.67 10.16
C LEU A 128 -2.29 30.92 9.06
N ILE A 129 -3.41 31.47 8.55
CA ILE A 129 -4.09 30.91 7.37
C ILE A 129 -3.32 31.28 6.08
N PRO A 130 -3.51 30.59 4.93
CA PRO A 130 -2.74 30.82 3.70
C PRO A 130 -2.71 32.27 3.23
N SER A 131 -3.85 32.98 3.31
CA SER A 131 -3.96 34.39 2.93
C SER A 131 -3.15 35.35 3.80
N GLU A 132 -2.85 34.98 5.05
CA GLU A 132 -2.03 35.78 5.99
C GLU A 132 -0.55 35.37 5.97
N ALA A 133 -0.28 34.10 5.62
CA ALA A 133 1.05 33.50 5.58
C ALA A 133 1.79 33.79 4.27
N LEU A 134 1.10 33.69 3.12
CA LEU A 134 1.70 33.86 1.80
C LEU A 134 2.37 35.22 1.57
N PRO A 135 1.78 36.38 1.94
CA PRO A 135 2.44 37.68 1.81
C PRO A 135 3.80 37.76 2.52
N ARG A 136 3.99 36.94 3.57
CA ARG A 136 5.23 36.89 4.36
C ARG A 136 6.26 35.91 3.79
N LEU A 137 5.82 34.92 3.01
CA LEU A 137 6.68 33.92 2.37
C LEU A 137 7.09 34.30 0.94
N THR A 138 6.39 35.24 0.30
CA THR A 138 6.66 35.69 -1.07
C THR A 138 7.52 36.95 -1.18
N SER A 139 8.02 37.50 -0.07
CA SER A 139 8.91 38.69 -0.01
C SER A 139 8.43 39.86 -0.88
N SER A 140 7.19 40.32 -0.62
CA SER A 140 6.48 41.40 -1.33
C SER A 140 6.07 41.14 -2.80
N LEU A 141 6.30 39.95 -3.34
CA LEU A 141 5.76 39.56 -4.66
C LEU A 141 4.25 39.29 -4.62
N ASN A 142 3.60 39.54 -5.75
CA ASN A 142 2.21 39.15 -5.99
C ASN A 142 2.08 37.62 -6.03
N TYR A 143 0.93 37.10 -5.65
CA TYR A 143 0.65 35.68 -5.70
C TYR A 143 -0.80 35.38 -6.06
N ALA A 144 -1.04 34.17 -6.57
CA ALA A 144 -2.38 33.62 -6.76
C ALA A 144 -2.37 32.16 -6.27
N LEU A 145 -3.25 31.84 -5.31
CA LEU A 145 -3.46 30.47 -4.85
C LEU A 145 -4.79 29.97 -5.41
N THR A 146 -4.76 29.05 -6.36
CA THR A 146 -5.96 28.45 -6.97
C THR A 146 -6.22 27.07 -6.34
N PRO A 147 -7.27 26.89 -5.53
CA PRO A 147 -7.69 25.57 -5.08
C PRO A 147 -8.24 24.78 -6.27
N GLN A 148 -7.86 23.50 -6.35
CA GLN A 148 -8.35 22.57 -7.37
C GLN A 148 -9.17 21.46 -6.71
N SER A 149 -10.41 21.25 -7.17
CA SER A 149 -11.29 20.21 -6.63
C SER A 149 -10.69 18.81 -6.85
N GLY A 150 -10.19 18.18 -5.78
CA GLY A 150 -9.60 16.84 -5.83
C GLY A 150 -8.08 16.79 -6.11
N HIS A 151 -7.41 17.94 -6.21
CA HIS A 151 -5.95 18.03 -6.36
C HIS A 151 -5.33 18.92 -5.27
N SER A 152 -4.00 18.97 -5.20
CA SER A 152 -3.32 19.98 -4.40
C SER A 152 -3.51 21.37 -5.02
N ALA A 153 -3.61 22.41 -4.17
CA ALA A 153 -3.72 23.78 -4.66
C ALA A 153 -2.47 24.18 -5.47
N THR A 154 -2.66 25.05 -6.46
CA THR A 154 -1.56 25.63 -7.24
C THR A 154 -1.28 27.05 -6.77
N LEU A 155 -0.03 27.36 -6.47
CA LEU A 155 0.45 28.69 -6.08
C LEU A 155 1.31 29.25 -7.22
N TYR A 156 0.95 30.43 -7.71
CA TYR A 156 1.75 31.23 -8.63
C TYR A 156 2.34 32.43 -7.88
N VAL A 157 3.61 32.75 -8.10
CA VAL A 157 4.32 33.90 -7.46
C VAL A 157 5.02 34.72 -8.53
N TYR A 158 4.73 36.02 -8.61
CA TYR A 158 5.12 36.88 -9.74
C TYR A 158 5.31 38.34 -9.34
N ARG A 159 6.06 39.11 -10.13
CA ARG A 159 6.24 40.56 -9.95
C ARG A 159 5.04 41.34 -10.50
N THR A 160 4.65 41.08 -11.75
CA THR A 160 3.68 41.93 -12.48
C THR A 160 2.42 41.19 -12.91
N THR A 161 2.53 40.07 -13.61
CA THR A 161 1.38 39.28 -14.10
C THR A 161 1.57 37.80 -13.82
N VAL A 162 0.46 37.07 -13.64
CA VAL A 162 0.49 35.63 -13.29
C VAL A 162 1.09 34.77 -14.41
N GLN A 163 1.03 35.25 -15.65
CA GLN A 163 1.58 34.58 -16.83
C GLN A 163 3.11 34.46 -16.79
N GLU A 164 3.80 35.36 -16.09
CA GLU A 164 5.27 35.33 -15.95
C GLU A 164 5.75 34.25 -14.97
N ALA A 165 4.86 33.69 -14.15
CA ALA A 165 5.15 32.56 -13.25
C ALA A 165 5.30 31.24 -14.02
N THR A 166 6.33 31.16 -14.86
CA THR A 166 6.58 30.08 -15.81
C THR A 166 7.50 28.98 -15.27
N ALA A 167 8.35 29.28 -14.28
CA ALA A 167 9.22 28.29 -13.67
C ALA A 167 8.47 27.49 -12.62
N ARG A 168 8.14 26.23 -12.92
CA ARG A 168 7.66 25.27 -11.93
C ARG A 168 8.80 24.91 -10.98
N LEU A 169 8.54 24.92 -9.67
CA LEU A 169 9.39 24.21 -8.72
C LEU A 169 9.20 22.72 -8.95
N ALA A 170 10.27 22.05 -9.39
CA ALA A 170 10.29 20.59 -9.42
C ALA A 170 10.00 20.07 -8.01
N PRO A 171 9.23 18.98 -7.85
CA PRO A 171 9.17 18.31 -6.56
C PRO A 171 10.59 17.89 -6.21
N VAL A 172 11.18 18.54 -5.20
CA VAL A 172 12.47 18.12 -4.65
C VAL A 172 12.26 16.69 -4.17
N GLU A 173 13.01 15.76 -4.75
CA GLU A 173 13.16 14.44 -4.15
C GLU A 173 13.67 14.68 -2.74
N ILE A 174 12.84 14.32 -1.77
CA ILE A 174 13.13 14.55 -0.37
C ILE A 174 14.28 13.60 -0.03
N GLN A 175 15.52 14.08 -0.22
CA GLN A 175 16.62 13.72 0.65
C GLN A 175 16.23 14.22 2.04
N ALA A 176 15.40 13.43 2.71
CA ALA A 176 15.20 13.56 4.13
C ALA A 176 16.60 13.45 4.74
N GLU A 177 16.93 14.36 5.66
CA GLU A 177 18.13 14.20 6.48
C GLU A 177 18.09 12.79 7.04
N LYS A 178 18.99 11.92 6.56
CA LYS A 178 18.92 10.47 6.74
C LYS A 178 18.79 10.18 8.23
N PRO A 179 17.61 9.74 8.73
CA PRO A 179 17.47 9.36 10.13
C PRO A 179 18.12 8.00 10.25
N ASP A 180 19.44 8.04 10.44
CA ASP A 180 20.41 6.94 10.49
C ASP A 180 19.86 5.64 9.88
N GLU A 181 19.85 5.53 8.55
CA GLU A 181 19.01 4.58 7.80
C GLU A 181 19.13 3.13 8.28
N LYS A 182 20.31 2.73 8.77
CA LYS A 182 20.59 1.40 9.33
C LYS A 182 19.86 1.10 10.66
N ASN A 183 19.32 2.13 11.30
CA ASN A 183 18.66 2.10 12.61
C ASN A 183 17.14 2.38 12.52
N ARG A 184 16.59 2.85 11.39
CA ARG A 184 15.14 3.09 11.24
C ARG A 184 14.37 1.78 11.46
N GLY A 185 13.64 1.69 12.58
CA GLY A 185 12.90 0.51 12.98
C GLY A 185 13.73 -0.65 13.55
N ARG A 186 15.04 -0.50 13.81
CA ARG A 186 15.82 -1.57 14.47
C ARG A 186 15.25 -1.85 15.87
N ILE A 187 15.05 -3.12 16.20
CA ILE A 187 14.69 -3.58 17.55
C ILE A 187 16.00 -3.73 18.34
N PRO A 188 16.34 -2.81 19.27
CA PRO A 188 17.73 -2.67 19.71
C PRO A 188 18.26 -3.86 20.53
N ASN A 189 17.38 -4.53 21.27
CA ASN A 189 17.70 -5.69 22.12
C ASN A 189 17.37 -7.04 21.46
N GLU A 190 17.25 -7.11 20.12
CA GLU A 190 17.04 -8.37 19.39
C GLU A 190 18.07 -8.59 18.27
N LEU A 191 18.53 -9.84 18.17
CA LEU A 191 19.34 -10.34 17.04
C LEU A 191 18.63 -11.50 16.36
N VAL A 192 18.81 -11.60 15.04
CA VAL A 192 18.48 -12.79 14.27
C VAL A 192 19.78 -13.52 13.98
N VAL A 193 19.83 -14.80 14.33
CA VAL A 193 21.02 -15.66 14.23
C VAL A 193 20.65 -16.88 13.40
N ALA A 194 21.33 -17.10 12.29
CA ALA A 194 21.29 -18.37 11.57
C ALA A 194 22.55 -19.17 11.91
N LEU A 195 22.39 -20.43 12.29
CA LEU A 195 23.50 -21.36 12.51
C LEU A 195 23.77 -22.14 11.22
N LYS A 196 24.97 -22.71 11.10
CA LYS A 196 25.31 -23.61 9.99
C LYS A 196 24.51 -24.91 10.12
N PRO A 197 24.16 -25.57 8.99
CA PRO A 197 23.30 -26.76 9.01
C PRO A 197 23.75 -27.82 10.01
N GLY A 198 22.83 -28.25 10.89
CA GLY A 198 23.09 -29.27 11.91
C GLY A 198 23.75 -28.75 13.18
N GLN A 199 23.96 -27.43 13.30
CA GLN A 199 24.39 -26.79 14.55
C GLN A 199 23.22 -26.28 15.40
N GLY A 200 21.96 -26.42 14.95
CA GLY A 200 20.75 -25.89 15.59
C GLY A 200 20.63 -26.16 17.11
N GLY A 201 21.06 -27.33 17.57
CA GLY A 201 21.02 -27.70 19.00
C GLY A 201 21.94 -26.89 19.93
N ARG A 202 22.78 -25.99 19.38
CA ARG A 202 23.67 -25.11 20.16
C ARG A 202 23.04 -23.78 20.54
N ILE A 203 21.84 -23.45 20.03
CA ILE A 203 21.24 -22.13 20.30
C ILE A 203 20.85 -21.96 21.78
N GLU A 204 20.43 -23.02 22.47
CA GLU A 204 20.14 -22.98 23.91
C GLU A 204 21.40 -22.69 24.74
N GLU A 205 22.54 -23.27 24.35
CA GLU A 205 23.84 -23.03 24.99
C GLU A 205 24.27 -21.57 24.78
N TRP A 206 24.15 -21.08 23.54
CA TRP A 206 24.41 -19.69 23.19
C TRP A 206 23.52 -18.71 23.96
N ALA A 207 22.22 -18.97 24.00
CA ALA A 207 21.26 -18.12 24.71
C ALA A 207 21.61 -18.06 26.20
N LYS A 208 21.94 -19.19 26.83
CA LYS A 208 22.37 -19.24 28.24
C LYS A 208 23.69 -18.51 28.46
N LEU A 209 24.69 -18.70 27.59
CA LEU A 209 26.02 -18.08 27.70
C LEU A 209 25.97 -16.55 27.55
N LEU A 210 25.04 -16.05 26.72
CA LEU A 210 24.91 -14.63 26.38
C LEU A 210 23.82 -13.89 27.19
N GLY A 211 23.15 -14.56 28.13
CA GLY A 211 22.04 -13.97 28.89
C GLY A 211 20.79 -13.68 28.04
N ALA A 212 20.65 -14.34 26.88
CA ALA A 212 19.56 -14.13 25.94
C ALA A 212 18.39 -15.11 26.17
N LYS A 213 17.21 -14.74 25.69
CA LYS A 213 16.04 -15.63 25.55
C LYS A 213 15.82 -15.94 24.07
N VAL A 214 15.64 -17.22 23.74
CA VAL A 214 15.21 -17.61 22.38
C VAL A 214 13.73 -17.25 22.21
N ALA A 215 13.46 -16.13 21.54
CA ALA A 215 12.14 -15.54 21.36
C ALA A 215 11.46 -15.93 20.02
N GLY A 216 12.08 -16.82 19.25
CA GLY A 216 11.53 -17.35 18.00
C GLY A 216 12.50 -18.33 17.33
N LYS A 217 11.97 -19.28 16.57
CA LYS A 217 12.72 -20.29 15.81
C LYS A 217 12.11 -20.49 14.42
N ILE A 218 12.94 -20.81 13.43
CA ILE A 218 12.56 -21.38 12.13
C ILE A 218 13.33 -22.70 12.00
N GLU A 219 12.73 -23.79 12.47
CA GLU A 219 13.41 -25.06 12.72
C GLU A 219 14.09 -25.66 11.47
N GLY A 220 13.50 -25.51 10.29
CA GLY A 220 14.07 -26.05 9.04
C GLY A 220 15.21 -25.22 8.45
N LEU A 221 15.60 -24.11 9.08
CA LEU A 221 16.68 -23.22 8.62
C LEU A 221 17.76 -22.97 9.69
N ASP A 222 17.68 -23.64 10.85
CA ASP A 222 18.53 -23.36 12.03
C ASP A 222 18.62 -21.84 12.34
N ALA A 223 17.50 -21.12 12.19
CA ALA A 223 17.42 -19.67 12.33
C ALA A 223 16.58 -19.24 13.55
N TYR A 224 17.08 -18.28 14.31
CA TYR A 224 16.62 -17.98 15.67
C TYR A 224 16.54 -16.48 15.93
N ARG A 225 15.51 -16.06 16.67
CA ARG A 225 15.43 -14.72 17.25
C ARG A 225 15.87 -14.76 18.70
N LEU A 226 16.98 -14.10 19.00
CA LEU A 226 17.47 -13.91 20.37
C LEU A 226 17.05 -12.55 20.90
N ARG A 227 16.52 -12.50 22.12
CA ARG A 227 16.17 -11.28 22.84
C ARG A 227 17.04 -11.12 24.08
N PHE A 228 17.61 -9.94 24.24
CA PHE A 228 18.52 -9.56 25.31
C PHE A 228 17.81 -8.63 26.30
N GLU A 229 18.44 -8.39 27.46
CA GLU A 229 17.97 -7.45 28.47
C GLU A 229 17.90 -6.02 27.91
N ASP A 230 18.98 -5.57 27.27
CA ASP A 230 19.10 -4.27 26.64
C ASP A 230 19.88 -4.31 25.31
N GLU A 231 20.06 -3.15 24.69
CA GLU A 231 20.85 -3.00 23.46
C GLU A 231 22.35 -3.32 23.66
N LYS A 232 22.91 -2.98 24.82
CA LYS A 232 24.34 -3.17 25.10
C LYS A 232 24.67 -4.66 25.13
N ALA A 233 23.86 -5.46 25.82
CA ALA A 233 23.95 -6.91 25.85
C ALA A 233 23.83 -7.51 24.43
N ALA A 234 22.93 -7.00 23.59
CA ALA A 234 22.80 -7.43 22.19
C ALA A 234 24.06 -7.11 21.35
N LEU A 235 24.66 -5.93 21.52
CA LEU A 235 25.90 -5.55 20.80
C LEU A 235 27.12 -6.36 21.24
N GLU A 236 27.27 -6.63 22.54
CA GLU A 236 28.32 -7.50 23.08
C GLU A 236 28.13 -8.96 22.63
N ALA A 237 26.88 -9.43 22.56
CA ALA A 237 26.52 -10.76 22.08
C ALA A 237 26.80 -10.95 20.58
N ARG A 238 26.46 -9.95 19.74
CA ARG A 238 26.74 -9.95 18.30
C ARG A 238 28.21 -10.30 18.02
N SER A 239 29.12 -9.59 18.68
CA SER A 239 30.57 -9.76 18.46
C SER A 239 31.08 -11.17 18.82
N LYS A 240 30.44 -11.85 19.79
CA LYS A 240 30.76 -13.22 20.18
C LYS A 240 30.19 -14.26 19.21
N LEU A 241 28.98 -14.00 18.70
CA LEU A 241 28.31 -14.87 17.73
C LEU A 241 28.98 -14.79 16.35
N GLU A 242 29.34 -13.61 15.88
CA GLU A 242 30.03 -13.40 14.59
C GLU A 242 31.44 -14.01 14.55
N ALA A 243 32.05 -14.28 15.71
CA ALA A 243 33.36 -14.89 15.83
C ALA A 243 33.33 -16.44 15.89
N ASP A 244 32.17 -17.09 16.02
CA ASP A 244 32.07 -18.54 16.20
C ASP A 244 31.76 -19.28 14.89
N GLU A 245 32.53 -20.34 14.63
CA GLU A 245 32.44 -21.09 13.38
C GLU A 245 31.12 -21.85 13.17
N SER A 246 30.28 -22.05 14.18
CA SER A 246 28.94 -22.65 14.04
C SER A 246 27.87 -21.66 13.59
N VAL A 247 28.14 -20.36 13.65
CA VAL A 247 27.22 -19.32 13.20
C VAL A 247 27.40 -19.10 11.69
N ALA A 248 26.28 -19.00 10.96
CA ALA A 248 26.27 -18.70 9.53
C ALA A 248 26.08 -17.20 9.27
N SER A 249 25.22 -16.53 10.05
CA SER A 249 25.01 -15.07 9.97
C SER A 249 24.36 -14.51 11.24
N VAL A 250 24.72 -13.26 11.57
CA VAL A 250 24.05 -12.46 12.62
C VAL A 250 23.53 -11.17 12.01
N GLU A 251 22.22 -10.96 12.03
CA GLU A 251 21.59 -9.72 11.57
C GLU A 251 20.75 -9.06 12.67
N SER A 252 20.42 -7.79 12.48
CA SER A 252 19.51 -7.09 13.39
C SER A 252 18.07 -7.38 13.02
N ASN A 253 17.19 -7.49 14.02
CA ASN A 253 15.76 -7.58 13.78
C ASN A 253 15.18 -6.17 13.57
N TYR A 254 14.29 -6.00 12.59
CA TYR A 254 13.66 -4.71 12.28
C TYR A 254 12.15 -4.82 12.41
N SER A 255 11.54 -3.83 13.05
CA SER A 255 10.10 -3.67 13.15
C SER A 255 9.49 -3.28 11.80
N ILE A 256 8.31 -3.82 11.52
CA ILE A 256 7.49 -3.49 10.36
C ILE A 256 6.10 -3.11 10.88
N PRO A 257 5.64 -1.85 10.69
CA PRO A 257 4.36 -1.40 11.22
C PRO A 257 3.17 -2.12 10.57
N ASN A 258 2.04 -2.18 11.28
CA ASN A 258 0.78 -2.67 10.74
C ASN A 258 0.31 -1.77 9.58
N PRO A 259 -0.03 -2.33 8.39
CA PRO A 259 -0.52 -1.53 7.29
C PRO A 259 -1.85 -0.81 7.63
N ARG A 260 -2.12 0.29 6.90
CA ARG A 260 -3.33 1.09 7.12
C ARG A 260 -4.60 0.28 6.87
N LYS A 261 -5.45 0.17 7.90
CA LYS A 261 -6.80 -0.41 7.83
C LYS A 261 -7.68 0.41 6.87
N PRO A 262 -8.59 -0.21 6.09
CA PRO A 262 -9.43 0.52 5.14
C PRO A 262 -10.51 1.34 5.87
N GLU A 263 -11.00 2.40 5.22
CA GLU A 263 -11.96 3.34 5.79
C GLU A 263 -13.37 3.04 5.32
N LEU A 264 -14.36 3.17 6.21
CA LEU A 264 -15.76 2.95 5.87
C LEU A 264 -16.25 3.92 4.78
N LEU A 265 -16.86 3.39 3.72
CA LEU A 265 -17.57 4.21 2.74
C LEU A 265 -19.01 4.46 3.16
N SER A 266 -19.42 5.74 3.18
CA SER A 266 -20.79 6.17 3.48
C SER A 266 -21.80 5.68 2.44
N SER A 267 -21.39 5.58 1.17
CA SER A 267 -22.19 5.03 0.08
C SER A 267 -21.30 4.46 -1.02
N SER A 268 -21.36 3.14 -1.22
CA SER A 268 -20.79 2.45 -2.37
C SER A 268 -21.34 1.03 -2.41
N SER A 269 -21.77 0.56 -3.57
CA SER A 269 -21.96 -0.87 -3.84
C SER A 269 -20.83 -1.33 -4.75
N THR A 270 -19.88 -2.10 -4.21
CA THR A 270 -19.00 -2.88 -5.09
C THR A 270 -19.81 -4.01 -5.69
N PRO A 271 -19.66 -4.34 -6.99
CA PRO A 271 -20.26 -5.54 -7.54
C PRO A 271 -19.87 -6.78 -6.72
N PRO A 272 -20.81 -7.73 -6.50
CA PRO A 272 -20.53 -8.93 -5.74
C PRO A 272 -19.42 -9.74 -6.41
N LEU A 273 -18.57 -10.36 -5.59
CA LEU A 273 -17.51 -11.24 -6.06
C LEU A 273 -18.12 -12.53 -6.63
N ASN A 274 -18.43 -12.52 -7.92
CA ASN A 274 -19.04 -13.65 -8.64
C ASN A 274 -18.02 -14.72 -9.03
N LEU A 275 -17.21 -15.16 -8.06
CA LEU A 275 -16.18 -16.18 -8.23
C LEU A 275 -16.58 -17.45 -7.45
N LYS A 276 -16.30 -18.63 -7.98
CA LYS A 276 -16.55 -19.91 -7.28
C LYS A 276 -15.28 -20.75 -7.20
N PRO A 277 -15.03 -21.47 -6.09
CA PRO A 277 -13.92 -22.41 -6.01
C PRO A 277 -14.20 -23.62 -6.89
N ARG A 278 -13.21 -24.00 -7.68
CA ARG A 278 -13.11 -25.27 -8.42
C ARG A 278 -12.07 -26.17 -7.74
N VAL A 279 -12.14 -27.47 -7.99
CA VAL A 279 -11.06 -28.42 -7.74
C VAL A 279 -10.67 -28.98 -9.10
N ASN A 280 -9.38 -29.01 -9.43
CA ASN A 280 -8.93 -29.60 -10.69
C ASN A 280 -9.07 -31.15 -10.62
N PRO A 281 -9.24 -31.86 -11.75
CA PRO A 281 -9.45 -33.31 -11.76
C PRO A 281 -8.30 -34.13 -11.13
N ASP A 282 -7.09 -33.59 -11.15
CA ASP A 282 -5.87 -34.14 -10.54
C ASP A 282 -5.69 -33.73 -9.06
N GLY A 283 -6.65 -32.99 -8.49
CA GLY A 283 -6.59 -32.44 -7.14
C GLY A 283 -5.68 -31.20 -6.98
N SER A 284 -5.03 -30.75 -8.06
CA SER A 284 -4.12 -29.59 -8.02
C SER A 284 -4.86 -28.30 -7.66
N LYS A 285 -4.14 -27.39 -7.00
CA LYS A 285 -4.60 -26.08 -6.54
C LYS A 285 -3.50 -25.06 -6.75
N ILE A 286 -3.88 -23.81 -6.97
CA ILE A 286 -2.95 -22.68 -6.95
C ILE A 286 -3.09 -22.05 -5.57
N ILE A 287 -2.07 -22.21 -4.74
CA ILE A 287 -2.09 -21.71 -3.36
C ILE A 287 -1.35 -20.37 -3.32
N ILE A 288 -2.04 -19.35 -2.83
CA ILE A 288 -1.48 -18.03 -2.58
C ILE A 288 -1.23 -17.91 -1.08
N GLY A 289 0.03 -17.91 -0.66
CA GLY A 289 0.43 -17.57 0.70
C GLY A 289 0.25 -16.06 0.93
N LEU A 290 -0.70 -15.67 1.77
CA LEU A 290 -0.94 -14.28 2.12
C LEU A 290 -0.25 -13.97 3.44
N VAL A 291 0.93 -13.36 3.37
CA VAL A 291 1.76 -12.98 4.52
C VAL A 291 1.38 -11.56 4.94
N ASP A 292 0.52 -11.44 5.94
CA ASP A 292 -0.16 -10.19 6.32
C ASP A 292 -0.66 -10.26 7.79
N THR A 293 -1.61 -9.41 8.19
CA THR A 293 -2.41 -9.61 9.41
C THR A 293 -3.38 -10.79 9.24
N SER A 294 -3.98 -11.25 10.34
CA SER A 294 -5.10 -12.22 10.33
C SER A 294 -6.19 -11.94 9.27
N VAL A 295 -6.81 -13.00 8.76
CA VAL A 295 -7.89 -12.95 7.75
C VAL A 295 -9.21 -13.43 8.35
N GLN A 296 -10.26 -12.62 8.24
CA GLN A 296 -11.59 -12.90 8.79
C GLN A 296 -12.44 -13.65 7.75
N SER A 297 -12.74 -14.92 8.04
CA SER A 297 -13.66 -15.76 7.26
C SER A 297 -15.13 -15.43 7.52
N GLN A 298 -15.47 -14.99 8.74
CA GLN A 298 -16.79 -14.52 9.11
C GLN A 298 -16.99 -13.07 8.64
N GLY A 299 -18.20 -12.75 8.19
CA GLY A 299 -18.53 -11.42 7.67
C GLY A 299 -18.10 -11.15 6.23
N THR A 300 -17.51 -12.13 5.54
CA THR A 300 -17.01 -12.01 4.16
C THR A 300 -17.52 -13.12 3.24
N ALA A 301 -17.36 -12.94 1.94
CA ALA A 301 -17.58 -13.97 0.92
C ALA A 301 -16.34 -14.89 0.71
N LEU A 302 -15.29 -14.75 1.52
CA LEU A 302 -13.99 -15.38 1.27
C LEU A 302 -13.94 -16.86 1.69
N LYS A 303 -14.82 -17.29 2.59
CA LYS A 303 -14.73 -18.56 3.34
C LYS A 303 -14.41 -19.79 2.48
N ASP A 304 -14.95 -19.88 1.25
CA ASP A 304 -14.83 -21.06 0.39
C ASP A 304 -13.51 -21.09 -0.42
N PHE A 305 -12.72 -20.01 -0.35
CA PHE A 305 -11.38 -19.88 -0.94
C PHE A 305 -10.24 -19.97 0.08
N LEU A 306 -10.53 -19.81 1.38
CA LEU A 306 -9.53 -19.84 2.44
C LEU A 306 -9.17 -21.29 2.82
N LEU A 307 -7.87 -21.58 2.86
CA LEU A 307 -7.32 -22.71 3.60
C LEU A 307 -7.26 -22.36 5.11
N PRO A 308 -7.08 -23.35 6.01
CA PRO A 308 -6.82 -23.08 7.42
C PRO A 308 -5.65 -22.12 7.58
N GLY A 309 -5.92 -20.95 8.15
CA GLY A 309 -4.89 -19.93 8.39
C GLY A 309 -3.94 -20.33 9.51
N MET A 310 -2.72 -19.79 9.47
CA MET A 310 -1.68 -20.01 10.48
C MET A 310 -1.23 -18.67 11.05
N THR A 311 -0.95 -18.63 12.36
CA THR A 311 -0.35 -17.46 13.01
C THR A 311 1.08 -17.80 13.38
N VAL A 312 2.03 -17.00 12.90
CA VAL A 312 3.45 -17.08 13.32
C VAL A 312 3.77 -16.04 14.39
N ALA A 313 2.94 -15.02 14.57
CA ALA A 313 3.00 -14.12 15.72
C ALA A 313 2.82 -14.86 17.06
N SER A 314 3.19 -14.20 18.16
CA SER A 314 3.16 -14.79 19.51
C SER A 314 1.75 -15.04 20.05
N GLU A 315 0.77 -14.21 19.65
CA GLU A 315 -0.62 -14.23 20.13
C GLU A 315 -1.55 -13.96 18.95
N PRO A 316 -2.68 -14.68 18.80
CA PRO A 316 -3.62 -14.47 17.70
C PRO A 316 -4.33 -13.11 17.82
N ALA A 317 -4.70 -12.52 16.68
CA ALA A 317 -5.49 -11.30 16.65
C ALA A 317 -6.87 -11.47 17.32
N GLY A 318 -7.32 -10.42 18.02
CA GLY A 318 -8.69 -10.37 18.57
C GLY A 318 -9.77 -10.19 17.50
N LEU A 319 -11.02 -10.49 17.85
CA LEU A 319 -12.16 -10.32 16.95
C LEU A 319 -12.45 -8.84 16.67
N SER A 320 -12.42 -8.46 15.40
CA SER A 320 -12.73 -7.10 14.92
C SER A 320 -14.09 -7.04 14.20
N ARG A 321 -14.80 -5.90 14.35
CA ARG A 321 -16.02 -5.57 13.59
C ARG A 321 -15.74 -4.81 12.28
N GLU A 322 -14.48 -4.50 12.02
CA GLU A 322 -13.97 -3.92 10.78
C GLU A 322 -13.01 -4.91 10.11
N PRO A 323 -12.87 -4.89 8.77
CA PRO A 323 -11.94 -5.77 8.08
C PRO A 323 -10.50 -5.41 8.43
N SER A 324 -9.71 -6.43 8.77
CA SER A 324 -8.26 -6.34 8.87
C SER A 324 -7.64 -6.03 7.51
N HIS A 325 -6.37 -5.64 7.51
CA HIS A 325 -5.64 -5.42 6.27
C HIS A 325 -5.56 -6.72 5.44
N GLY A 326 -5.17 -7.84 6.07
CA GLY A 326 -5.14 -9.16 5.44
C GLY A 326 -6.50 -9.61 4.87
N THR A 327 -7.61 -9.34 5.54
CA THR A 327 -8.96 -9.59 4.98
C THR A 327 -9.20 -8.80 3.71
N SER A 328 -8.77 -7.53 3.71
CA SER A 328 -8.87 -6.63 2.57
C SER A 328 -7.98 -7.07 1.40
N MET A 329 -6.78 -7.58 1.69
CA MET A 329 -5.87 -8.16 0.71
C MET A 329 -6.44 -9.46 0.12
N ALA A 330 -6.99 -10.35 0.94
CA ALA A 330 -7.59 -11.60 0.49
C ALA A 330 -8.77 -11.37 -0.48
N GLU A 331 -9.63 -10.38 -0.21
CA GLU A 331 -10.69 -10.00 -1.15
C GLU A 331 -10.12 -9.37 -2.43
N THR A 332 -9.11 -8.50 -2.30
CA THR A 332 -8.48 -7.84 -3.46
C THR A 332 -7.75 -8.84 -4.37
N ILE A 333 -7.15 -9.89 -3.81
CA ILE A 333 -6.63 -11.05 -4.55
C ILE A 333 -7.74 -11.72 -5.36
N LEU A 334 -8.88 -12.07 -4.75
CA LEU A 334 -9.96 -12.72 -5.48
C LEU A 334 -10.61 -11.80 -6.52
N ARG A 335 -10.62 -10.48 -6.29
CA ARG A 335 -11.00 -9.49 -7.32
C ARG A 335 -10.03 -9.54 -8.51
N GLY A 336 -8.73 -9.62 -8.28
CA GLY A 336 -7.72 -9.87 -9.33
C GLY A 336 -8.00 -11.16 -10.11
N VAL A 337 -8.24 -12.28 -9.42
CA VAL A 337 -8.58 -13.57 -10.07
C VAL A 337 -9.84 -13.46 -10.92
N SER A 338 -10.87 -12.74 -10.45
CA SER A 338 -12.14 -12.57 -11.16
C SER A 338 -12.04 -11.75 -12.46
N MET A 339 -10.94 -11.03 -12.68
CA MET A 339 -10.66 -10.35 -13.95
C MET A 339 -10.14 -11.29 -15.04
N VAL A 340 -9.81 -12.55 -14.69
CA VAL A 340 -9.29 -13.56 -15.62
C VAL A 340 -10.28 -14.73 -15.80
N ASP A 341 -11.04 -15.11 -14.76
CA ASP A 341 -12.09 -16.15 -14.89
C ASP A 341 -13.36 -15.62 -15.57
N GLU A 342 -13.26 -15.33 -16.88
CA GLU A 342 -14.38 -14.94 -17.74
C GLU A 342 -15.41 -16.07 -17.93
N SER A 343 -15.11 -17.29 -17.47
CA SER A 343 -15.82 -18.50 -17.88
C SER A 343 -17.00 -18.89 -16.99
N GLY A 344 -17.06 -18.36 -15.76
CA GLY A 344 -18.02 -18.78 -14.73
C GLY A 344 -17.85 -20.23 -14.25
N LYS A 345 -16.82 -20.95 -14.72
CA LYS A 345 -16.51 -22.35 -14.37
C LYS A 345 -15.81 -22.48 -13.01
N GLY A 346 -15.39 -21.36 -12.42
CA GLY A 346 -14.70 -21.30 -11.14
C GLY A 346 -13.22 -21.64 -11.24
N THR A 347 -12.49 -21.29 -10.19
CA THR A 347 -11.02 -21.25 -10.14
C THR A 347 -10.42 -22.24 -9.13
N PRO A 348 -9.31 -22.92 -9.46
CA PRO A 348 -8.55 -23.76 -8.53
C PRO A 348 -7.72 -22.95 -7.51
N VAL A 349 -7.76 -21.62 -7.57
CA VAL A 349 -7.07 -20.74 -6.61
C VAL A 349 -7.60 -20.94 -5.19
N ARG A 350 -6.71 -20.96 -4.22
CA ARG A 350 -6.97 -20.88 -2.77
C ARG A 350 -5.99 -19.92 -2.12
N ILE A 351 -6.40 -19.31 -1.01
CA ILE A 351 -5.56 -18.42 -0.21
C ILE A 351 -5.21 -19.15 1.08
N LEU A 352 -3.92 -19.14 1.45
CA LEU A 352 -3.40 -19.60 2.74
C LEU A 352 -3.04 -18.35 3.58
N PRO A 353 -3.86 -17.97 4.57
CA PRO A 353 -3.54 -16.85 5.45
C PRO A 353 -2.37 -17.19 6.37
N ILE A 354 -1.33 -16.36 6.36
CA ILE A 354 -0.20 -16.42 7.29
C ILE A 354 -0.14 -15.10 8.06
N ASP A 355 -0.62 -15.13 9.31
CA ASP A 355 -0.65 -13.97 10.21
C ASP A 355 0.70 -13.76 10.90
N VAL A 356 1.41 -12.72 10.48
CA VAL A 356 2.71 -12.31 11.04
C VAL A 356 2.59 -11.24 12.13
N TYR A 357 1.43 -10.60 12.28
CA TYR A 357 1.21 -9.52 13.25
C TYR A 357 0.55 -10.01 14.55
N GLY A 358 -0.44 -10.89 14.43
CA GLY A 358 -1.24 -11.33 15.57
C GLY A 358 -1.99 -10.17 16.22
N ALA A 359 -1.96 -10.10 17.55
CA ALA A 359 -2.54 -8.99 18.31
C ALA A 359 -1.71 -7.69 18.33
N LYS A 360 -0.57 -7.61 17.62
CA LYS A 360 0.35 -6.47 17.68
C LYS A 360 0.12 -5.48 16.53
N GLU A 361 0.41 -4.20 16.80
CA GLU A 361 0.43 -3.15 15.76
C GLU A 361 1.77 -3.07 15.00
N GLU A 362 2.71 -3.98 15.29
CA GLU A 362 3.97 -4.14 14.55
C GLU A 362 4.36 -5.63 14.49
N THR A 363 4.96 -6.05 13.37
CA THR A 363 5.65 -7.35 13.21
C THR A 363 7.16 -7.12 13.11
N SER A 364 7.95 -8.17 12.84
CA SER A 364 9.40 -8.04 12.63
C SER A 364 9.89 -8.76 11.38
N THR A 365 11.04 -8.36 10.83
CA THR A 365 11.67 -9.04 9.68
C THR A 365 11.85 -10.53 9.92
N PHE A 366 12.15 -10.95 11.16
CA PHE A 366 12.16 -12.36 11.54
C PHE A 366 10.79 -13.05 11.42
N ASP A 367 9.71 -12.43 11.91
CA ASP A 367 8.37 -13.05 11.86
C ASP A 367 7.84 -13.07 10.42
N VAL A 368 8.19 -12.08 9.58
CA VAL A 368 7.93 -12.10 8.13
C VAL A 368 8.73 -13.20 7.43
N ALA A 369 10.03 -13.34 7.71
CA ALA A 369 10.86 -14.43 7.19
C ALA A 369 10.27 -15.81 7.54
N ARG A 370 9.86 -15.99 8.79
CA ARG A 370 9.16 -17.19 9.26
C ARG A 370 7.83 -17.37 8.53
N GLY A 371 7.04 -16.31 8.33
CA GLY A 371 5.77 -16.36 7.60
C GLY A 371 5.94 -16.79 6.14
N VAL A 372 6.90 -16.22 5.42
CA VAL A 372 7.23 -16.59 4.03
C VAL A 372 7.72 -18.04 3.95
N TYR A 373 8.61 -18.46 4.86
CA TYR A 373 9.06 -19.85 4.94
C TYR A 373 7.90 -20.82 5.20
N THR A 374 6.98 -20.48 6.12
CA THR A 374 5.77 -21.27 6.39
C THR A 374 4.88 -21.36 5.15
N ALA A 375 4.63 -20.25 4.44
CA ALA A 375 3.85 -20.28 3.21
C ALA A 375 4.43 -21.27 2.17
N ILE A 376 5.74 -21.21 1.91
CA ILE A 376 6.42 -22.10 0.97
C ILE A 376 6.31 -23.56 1.43
N LYS A 377 6.60 -23.84 2.71
CA LYS A 377 6.53 -25.20 3.30
C LYS A 377 5.14 -25.83 3.16
N GLU A 378 4.08 -25.03 3.31
CA GLU A 378 2.69 -25.45 3.19
C GLU A 378 2.16 -25.44 1.73
N GLY A 379 3.06 -25.35 0.74
CA GLY A 379 2.75 -25.53 -0.67
C GLY A 379 2.27 -24.27 -1.39
N ALA A 380 2.54 -23.06 -0.88
CA ALA A 380 2.25 -21.83 -1.59
C ALA A 380 3.05 -21.73 -2.91
N THR A 381 2.32 -21.60 -4.01
CA THR A 381 2.84 -21.41 -5.38
C THR A 381 3.04 -19.93 -5.74
N LEU A 382 2.30 -19.04 -5.07
CA LEU A 382 2.51 -17.59 -5.10
C LEU A 382 2.52 -17.08 -3.66
N VAL A 383 3.28 -16.04 -3.36
CA VAL A 383 3.32 -15.40 -2.04
C VAL A 383 3.10 -13.88 -2.18
N ASN A 384 2.05 -13.38 -1.53
CA ASN A 384 1.72 -11.96 -1.45
C ASN A 384 2.26 -11.36 -0.15
N MET A 385 3.11 -10.33 -0.26
CA MET A 385 3.68 -9.58 0.86
C MET A 385 3.26 -8.11 0.75
N SER A 386 2.07 -7.79 1.27
CA SER A 386 1.49 -6.44 1.25
C SER A 386 2.00 -5.55 2.40
N LEU A 387 3.28 -5.72 2.74
CA LEU A 387 4.01 -5.09 3.84
C LEU A 387 5.45 -4.80 3.39
N GLY A 388 6.20 -4.00 4.15
CA GLY A 388 7.63 -3.82 3.88
C GLY A 388 8.33 -2.81 4.80
N SER A 389 9.66 -2.79 4.70
CA SER A 389 10.56 -1.87 5.40
C SER A 389 11.66 -1.37 4.48
N TYR A 390 12.44 -0.38 4.92
CA TYR A 390 13.60 0.13 4.16
C TYR A 390 14.88 -0.67 4.36
N THR A 391 14.82 -1.81 5.06
CA THR A 391 16.01 -2.57 5.46
C THR A 391 15.98 -3.99 4.93
N ASP A 392 17.07 -4.37 4.25
CA ASP A 392 17.33 -5.74 3.81
C ASP A 392 17.47 -6.68 5.03
N SER A 393 16.87 -7.87 4.94
CA SER A 393 17.10 -8.99 5.85
C SER A 393 17.66 -10.14 5.03
N ALA A 394 18.91 -10.51 5.32
CA ALA A 394 19.61 -11.60 4.67
C ALA A 394 18.86 -12.93 4.82
N LEU A 395 18.23 -13.18 5.98
CA LEU A 395 17.40 -14.36 6.19
C LEU A 395 16.17 -14.35 5.28
N LEU A 396 15.41 -13.25 5.25
CA LEU A 396 14.22 -13.12 4.39
C LEU A 396 14.59 -13.24 2.91
N ARG A 397 15.66 -12.56 2.48
CA ARG A 397 16.19 -12.63 1.11
C ARG A 397 16.59 -14.06 0.73
N GLN A 398 17.29 -14.77 1.61
CA GLN A 398 17.70 -16.16 1.36
C GLN A 398 16.48 -17.08 1.17
N ILE A 399 15.42 -16.89 1.98
CA ILE A 399 14.18 -17.68 1.89
C ILE A 399 13.46 -17.41 0.56
N VAL A 400 13.30 -16.14 0.20
CA VAL A 400 12.71 -15.73 -1.09
C VAL A 400 13.50 -16.31 -2.27
N GLN A 401 14.83 -16.20 -2.24
CA GLN A 401 15.72 -16.77 -3.25
C GLN A 401 15.63 -18.29 -3.37
N GLN A 402 15.48 -19.00 -2.26
CA GLN A 402 15.31 -20.45 -2.27
C GLN A 402 13.94 -20.85 -2.82
N GLY A 403 12.86 -20.18 -2.40
CA GLY A 403 11.51 -20.42 -2.92
C GLY A 403 11.38 -20.09 -4.42
N HIS A 404 12.03 -19.02 -4.88
CA HIS A 404 12.02 -18.64 -6.30
C HIS A 404 12.72 -19.69 -7.17
N ARG A 405 13.86 -20.23 -6.71
CA ARG A 405 14.52 -21.38 -7.35
C ARG A 405 13.68 -22.68 -7.34
N GLN A 406 12.67 -22.77 -6.48
CA GLN A 406 11.69 -23.86 -6.45
C GLN A 406 10.44 -23.57 -7.30
N GLY A 407 10.38 -22.41 -7.97
CA GLY A 407 9.28 -22.01 -8.84
C GLY A 407 8.14 -21.23 -8.16
N VAL A 408 8.32 -20.79 -6.92
CA VAL A 408 7.36 -19.93 -6.21
C VAL A 408 7.47 -18.49 -6.72
N LEU A 409 6.34 -17.86 -7.04
CA LEU A 409 6.29 -16.44 -7.39
C LEU A 409 6.10 -15.56 -6.15
N PHE A 410 6.76 -14.42 -6.09
CA PHE A 410 6.65 -13.48 -4.97
C PHE A 410 6.17 -12.12 -5.45
N PHE A 411 5.32 -11.46 -4.68
CA PHE A 411 4.79 -10.13 -4.97
C PHE A 411 4.95 -9.24 -3.73
N GLY A 412 5.54 -8.06 -3.90
CA GLY A 412 5.86 -7.14 -2.81
C GLY A 412 5.36 -5.73 -3.05
N ALA A 413 4.84 -5.10 -1.99
CA ALA A 413 4.36 -3.73 -2.05
C ALA A 413 5.52 -2.73 -2.05
N ALA A 414 5.58 -1.84 -3.05
CA ALA A 414 6.67 -0.87 -3.18
C ALA A 414 6.75 0.16 -2.04
N GLY A 415 5.64 0.43 -1.33
CA GLY A 415 5.57 1.34 -0.18
C GLY A 415 4.64 2.54 -0.41
N ASN A 416 4.34 3.28 0.66
CA ASN A 416 3.40 4.40 0.66
C ASN A 416 3.99 5.72 1.21
N GLU A 417 5.30 5.91 1.08
CA GLU A 417 5.97 7.21 1.28
C GLU A 417 6.54 7.62 -0.10
N PRO A 418 6.22 8.79 -0.69
CA PRO A 418 6.58 9.09 -2.08
C PRO A 418 8.08 9.39 -2.29
N VAL A 419 8.91 8.36 -2.12
CA VAL A 419 10.38 8.34 -2.16
C VAL A 419 10.89 7.36 -3.21
N THR A 420 12.19 7.43 -3.48
CA THR A 420 12.94 6.53 -4.37
C THR A 420 13.67 5.39 -3.65
N LEU A 421 13.51 5.29 -2.33
CA LEU A 421 14.19 4.27 -1.51
C LEU A 421 13.64 2.86 -1.77
N PRO A 422 14.53 1.85 -1.94
CA PRO A 422 14.14 0.44 -2.00
C PRO A 422 13.36 0.00 -0.77
N THR A 423 12.20 -0.64 -1.00
CA THR A 423 11.38 -1.23 0.06
C THR A 423 11.49 -2.75 -0.01
N TYR A 424 11.91 -3.40 1.06
CA TYR A 424 12.04 -4.85 1.16
C TYR A 424 10.78 -5.46 1.81
N PRO A 425 10.27 -6.62 1.34
CA PRO A 425 10.89 -7.53 0.38
C PRO A 425 10.70 -7.17 -1.11
N ALA A 426 9.92 -6.13 -1.46
CA ALA A 426 9.61 -5.81 -2.85
C ALA A 426 10.87 -5.59 -3.72
N ALA A 427 11.91 -4.97 -3.18
CA ALA A 427 13.16 -4.69 -3.89
C ALA A 427 14.16 -5.87 -4.01
N TYR A 428 13.77 -7.09 -3.65
CA TYR A 428 14.57 -8.27 -4.00
C TYR A 428 14.35 -8.64 -5.48
N PRO A 429 15.41 -8.95 -6.26
CA PRO A 429 15.28 -9.25 -7.69
C PRO A 429 14.31 -10.39 -8.06
N GLU A 430 14.06 -11.30 -7.11
CA GLU A 430 13.18 -12.45 -7.26
C GLU A 430 11.69 -12.15 -6.94
N VAL A 431 11.37 -10.90 -6.59
CA VAL A 431 10.02 -10.43 -6.21
C VAL A 431 9.49 -9.49 -7.27
N VAL A 432 8.23 -9.68 -7.68
CA VAL A 432 7.50 -8.72 -8.51
C VAL A 432 7.14 -7.51 -7.65
N ALA A 433 7.84 -6.40 -7.84
CA ALA A 433 7.65 -5.17 -7.09
C ALA A 433 6.49 -4.34 -7.65
N VAL A 434 5.46 -4.12 -6.84
CA VAL A 434 4.21 -3.48 -7.29
C VAL A 434 4.04 -2.09 -6.69
N THR A 435 3.98 -1.06 -7.54
CA THR A 435 3.59 0.30 -7.17
C THR A 435 2.12 0.58 -7.51
N ALA A 436 1.61 1.69 -6.96
CA ALA A 436 0.21 2.07 -6.99
C ALA A 436 -0.08 3.15 -8.04
N GLY A 437 -1.09 2.89 -8.87
CA GLY A 437 -1.67 3.84 -9.80
C GLY A 437 -2.92 4.53 -9.25
N ASP A 438 -3.14 5.79 -9.63
CA ASP A 438 -4.39 6.50 -9.41
C ASP A 438 -5.47 6.12 -10.45
N ARG A 439 -6.64 6.77 -10.38
CA ARG A 439 -7.77 6.52 -11.29
C ARG A 439 -7.49 6.87 -12.76
N SER A 440 -6.44 7.65 -13.04
CA SER A 440 -5.99 8.00 -14.39
C SER A 440 -4.88 7.07 -14.92
N GLY A 441 -4.50 6.04 -14.15
CA GLY A 441 -3.42 5.12 -14.51
C GLY A 441 -2.02 5.72 -14.30
N ARG A 442 -1.91 6.86 -13.60
CA ARG A 442 -0.63 7.52 -13.29
C ARG A 442 -0.15 7.08 -11.91
N LEU A 443 1.15 7.19 -11.62
CA LEU A 443 1.68 6.91 -10.29
C LEU A 443 0.93 7.72 -9.22
N ALA A 444 0.36 7.04 -8.22
CA ALA A 444 -0.38 7.67 -7.15
C ALA A 444 0.55 8.53 -6.26
N GLY A 445 0.09 9.70 -5.82
CA GLY A 445 0.92 10.68 -5.10
C GLY A 445 1.48 10.26 -3.73
N TYR A 446 1.11 9.08 -3.22
CA TYR A 446 1.68 8.48 -2.01
C TYR A 446 2.66 7.34 -2.31
N ALA A 447 2.73 6.83 -3.54
CA ALA A 447 3.41 5.57 -3.83
C ALA A 447 4.93 5.75 -3.96
N ASN A 448 5.70 4.83 -3.38
CA ASN A 448 7.14 4.72 -3.67
C ASN A 448 7.35 4.41 -5.16
N ARG A 449 8.51 4.83 -5.67
CA ARG A 449 8.97 4.57 -7.05
C ARG A 449 10.47 4.26 -7.05
N GLY A 450 11.02 3.90 -8.20
CA GLY A 450 12.46 3.71 -8.37
C GLY A 450 12.73 2.50 -9.26
N ASP A 451 14.00 2.23 -9.51
CA ASP A 451 14.45 1.18 -10.44
C ASP A 451 14.17 -0.24 -9.93
N PHE A 452 13.81 -0.36 -8.65
CA PHE A 452 13.35 -1.60 -8.03
C PHE A 452 11.89 -1.94 -8.32
N VAL A 453 11.12 -1.04 -8.95
CA VAL A 453 9.67 -1.23 -9.22
C VAL A 453 9.45 -1.84 -10.60
N ASP A 454 8.74 -2.97 -10.64
CA ASP A 454 8.48 -3.71 -11.88
C ASP A 454 7.18 -3.28 -12.57
N VAL A 455 6.11 -3.11 -11.79
CA VAL A 455 4.75 -2.96 -12.33
C VAL A 455 3.92 -1.93 -11.58
N LEU A 456 2.99 -1.29 -12.29
CA LEU A 456 2.01 -0.36 -11.75
C LEU A 456 0.61 -0.95 -11.90
N ALA A 457 -0.15 -0.97 -10.81
CA ALA A 457 -1.52 -1.46 -10.77
C ALA A 457 -2.41 -0.56 -9.90
N PRO A 458 -3.75 -0.64 -9.97
CA PRO A 458 -4.64 0.25 -9.22
C PRO A 458 -4.31 0.29 -7.72
N GLY A 459 -4.13 1.50 -7.19
CA GLY A 459 -3.75 1.78 -5.79
C GLY A 459 -4.89 1.80 -4.78
N ALA A 460 -6.11 1.50 -5.21
CA ALA A 460 -7.30 1.59 -4.37
C ALA A 460 -8.22 0.39 -4.61
N GLY A 461 -8.74 -0.18 -3.53
CA GLY A 461 -9.67 -1.30 -3.56
C GLY A 461 -10.86 -1.05 -2.64
N VAL A 462 -12.05 -1.49 -3.06
CA VAL A 462 -13.24 -1.50 -2.20
C VAL A 462 -13.53 -2.94 -1.80
N VAL A 463 -13.64 -3.16 -0.49
CA VAL A 463 -13.83 -4.48 0.13
C VAL A 463 -15.14 -4.54 0.91
N GLN A 464 -15.73 -5.73 1.04
CA GLN A 464 -17.04 -5.98 1.61
C GLN A 464 -16.93 -6.78 2.92
N PHE A 465 -17.30 -6.15 4.03
CA PHE A 465 -17.24 -6.76 5.35
C PHE A 465 -18.51 -6.45 6.15
N ASN A 466 -19.20 -7.49 6.65
CA ASN A 466 -20.47 -7.38 7.37
C ASN A 466 -21.53 -6.51 6.66
N ASN A 467 -21.69 -6.72 5.34
CA ASN A 467 -22.57 -5.94 4.46
C ASN A 467 -22.26 -4.43 4.39
N ARG A 468 -21.01 -4.04 4.66
CA ARG A 468 -20.53 -2.66 4.56
C ARG A 468 -19.32 -2.59 3.63
N SER A 469 -19.26 -1.52 2.85
CA SER A 469 -18.16 -1.22 1.94
C SER A 469 -17.06 -0.44 2.64
N TYR A 470 -15.81 -0.85 2.48
CA TYR A 470 -14.64 -0.14 2.99
C TYR A 470 -13.68 0.16 1.82
N LEU A 471 -13.15 1.38 1.77
CA LEU A 471 -12.13 1.81 0.81
C LEU A 471 -10.75 1.71 1.44
N GLY A 472 -9.87 0.94 0.84
CA GLY A 472 -8.45 0.99 1.13
C GLY A 472 -7.67 1.68 0.03
N THR A 473 -6.54 2.28 0.40
CA THR A 473 -5.57 2.88 -0.52
C THR A 473 -4.16 2.48 -0.12
N GLY A 474 -3.31 2.20 -1.10
CA GLY A 474 -1.91 1.84 -0.90
C GLY A 474 -1.40 0.82 -1.92
N THR A 475 -0.08 0.71 -2.05
CA THR A 475 0.59 -0.32 -2.86
C THR A 475 0.25 -1.75 -2.43
N SER A 476 -0.24 -1.94 -1.20
CA SER A 476 -0.77 -3.23 -0.73
C SER A 476 -1.95 -3.71 -1.60
N TYR A 477 -2.90 -2.84 -1.93
CA TYR A 477 -4.04 -3.16 -2.80
C TYR A 477 -3.59 -3.50 -4.22
N SER A 478 -2.60 -2.78 -4.74
CA SER A 478 -1.98 -3.06 -6.03
C SER A 478 -1.31 -4.44 -6.03
N THR A 479 -0.54 -4.76 -4.99
CA THR A 479 0.17 -6.05 -4.84
C THR A 479 -0.80 -7.22 -4.77
N ALA A 480 -1.86 -7.08 -3.96
CA ALA A 480 -2.93 -8.07 -3.85
C ALA A 480 -3.65 -8.30 -5.20
N TYR A 481 -3.99 -7.22 -5.90
CA TYR A 481 -4.64 -7.29 -7.21
C TYR A 481 -3.76 -7.97 -8.27
N VAL A 482 -2.47 -7.62 -8.32
CA VAL A 482 -1.50 -8.24 -9.25
C VAL A 482 -1.27 -9.71 -8.92
N THR A 483 -1.15 -10.08 -7.64
CA THR A 483 -1.05 -11.51 -7.24
C THR A 483 -2.30 -12.28 -7.66
N GLY A 484 -3.48 -11.67 -7.53
CA GLY A 484 -4.75 -12.23 -7.99
C GLY A 484 -4.77 -12.45 -9.51
N LEU A 485 -4.35 -11.46 -10.30
CA LEU A 485 -4.22 -11.61 -11.75
C LEU A 485 -3.24 -12.73 -12.12
N ALA A 486 -2.06 -12.77 -11.50
CA ALA A 486 -1.05 -13.80 -11.75
C ALA A 486 -1.57 -15.22 -11.45
N ALA A 487 -2.28 -15.39 -10.32
CA ALA A 487 -2.89 -16.66 -9.95
C ALA A 487 -4.07 -17.05 -10.86
N GLY A 488 -4.84 -16.07 -11.34
CA GLY A 488 -5.89 -16.27 -12.35
C GLY A 488 -5.32 -16.73 -13.69
N LEU A 489 -4.25 -16.09 -14.17
CA LEU A 489 -3.55 -16.49 -15.40
C LEU A 489 -2.92 -17.88 -15.25
N ALA A 490 -2.27 -18.18 -14.12
CA ALA A 490 -1.72 -19.51 -13.87
C ALA A 490 -2.80 -20.61 -13.75
N ALA A 491 -4.08 -20.26 -13.56
CA ALA A 491 -5.20 -21.21 -13.56
C ALA A 491 -5.70 -21.58 -14.96
N GLU A 492 -5.22 -20.91 -16.01
CA GLU A 492 -5.55 -21.22 -17.40
C GLU A 492 -4.88 -22.54 -17.84
N PRO A 493 -5.58 -23.45 -18.54
CA PRO A 493 -5.02 -24.74 -18.95
C PRO A 493 -3.73 -24.59 -19.77
N GLY A 494 -2.65 -25.23 -19.32
CA GLY A 494 -1.35 -25.23 -19.98
C GLY A 494 -0.46 -24.01 -19.69
N LYS A 495 -0.91 -23.05 -18.87
CA LYS A 495 -0.14 -21.85 -18.51
C LYS A 495 0.73 -22.11 -17.30
N THR A 496 2.02 -21.79 -17.39
CA THR A 496 2.97 -21.93 -16.28
C THR A 496 3.01 -20.67 -15.41
N LEU A 497 3.46 -20.80 -14.16
CA LEU A 497 3.69 -19.66 -13.27
C LEU A 497 4.62 -18.62 -13.91
N SER A 498 5.74 -19.05 -14.51
CA SER A 498 6.67 -18.14 -15.19
C SER A 498 6.03 -17.43 -16.39
N ALA A 499 5.17 -18.10 -17.16
CA ALA A 499 4.43 -17.45 -18.26
C ALA A 499 3.44 -16.40 -17.72
N ALA A 500 2.75 -16.68 -16.61
CA ALA A 500 1.88 -15.72 -15.95
C ALA A 500 2.67 -14.50 -15.42
N GLU A 501 3.85 -14.70 -14.82
CA GLU A 501 4.72 -13.61 -14.35
C GLU A 501 5.21 -12.73 -15.51
N GLN A 502 5.70 -13.34 -16.59
CA GLN A 502 6.14 -12.61 -17.79
C GLN A 502 5.01 -11.77 -18.39
N GLU A 503 3.79 -12.31 -18.45
CA GLU A 503 2.62 -11.61 -18.95
C GLU A 503 2.20 -10.44 -18.06
N ILE A 504 2.30 -10.58 -16.74
CA ILE A 504 2.10 -9.48 -15.78
C ILE A 504 3.13 -8.38 -16.00
N ARG A 505 4.43 -8.72 -16.08
CA ARG A 505 5.52 -7.78 -16.34
C ARG A 505 5.39 -7.07 -17.69
N GLN A 506 4.87 -7.74 -18.72
CA GLN A 506 4.62 -7.14 -20.04
C GLN A 506 3.38 -6.22 -20.05
N ARG A 507 2.28 -6.60 -19.41
CA ARG A 507 1.00 -5.86 -19.44
C ARG A 507 0.96 -4.67 -18.48
N LEU A 508 1.60 -4.79 -17.32
CA LEU A 508 1.57 -3.80 -16.24
C LEU A 508 2.94 -3.14 -15.99
N GLY A 509 3.92 -3.43 -16.86
CA GLY A 509 5.30 -2.97 -16.73
C GLY A 509 5.40 -1.46 -16.53
N PHE A 510 6.05 -1.06 -15.44
CA PHE A 510 6.30 0.32 -15.09
C PHE A 510 7.77 0.65 -15.27
N ARG A 511 8.06 1.87 -15.72
CA ARG A 511 9.38 2.48 -15.58
C ARG A 511 9.18 3.84 -14.93
N PRO A 512 9.92 4.18 -13.86
CA PRO A 512 9.86 5.52 -13.31
C PRO A 512 10.22 6.54 -14.40
N PRO A 513 9.53 7.69 -14.49
CA PRO A 513 9.89 8.72 -15.45
C PRO A 513 11.28 9.25 -15.10
N VAL A 514 12.22 9.08 -16.04
CA VAL A 514 13.61 9.54 -15.89
C VAL A 514 13.60 11.06 -15.65
N PRO A 515 14.28 11.57 -14.60
CA PRO A 515 14.38 13.00 -14.37
C PRO A 515 14.99 13.73 -15.58
N PRO A 516 14.55 14.95 -15.93
CA PRO A 516 15.14 15.69 -17.05
C PRO A 516 16.64 15.88 -16.85
N GLY A 517 17.46 15.22 -17.68
CA GLY A 517 18.93 15.23 -17.59
C GLY A 517 19.58 13.93 -17.11
N GLY A 518 18.81 12.96 -16.61
CA GLY A 518 19.30 11.60 -16.40
C GLY A 518 19.52 10.88 -17.74
N LYS A 519 20.67 10.19 -17.89
CA LYS A 519 20.83 9.21 -18.99
C LYS A 519 20.03 7.93 -18.66
N PRO A 520 19.50 7.25 -19.68
CA PRO A 520 18.72 6.02 -19.51
C PRO A 520 19.57 4.81 -19.12
#